data_AF-A0A9E1HZL0-F1
#
_entry.id   AF-A0A9E1HZL0-F1
#
_cell.length_a   1.000
_cell.length_b   1.000
_cell.length_c   1.000
_cell.angle_alpha   90.00
_cell.angle_beta   90.00
_cell.angle_gamma   90.00
#
_symmetry.space_group_name_H-M   'P 1'
#
loop_
_entity.id
_entity.type
_entity.pdbx_description
1 polymer ?
#
loop_
_entity_poly.entity_id
_entity_poly.type
_entity_poly.pdbx_seq_one_letter_code
_entity_poly.pdbx_strand_id
1 'polypeptide(L)' 'MTQEEQIRLYRLMEKLNWFFHQEMHYLDRDIAEQTARECYPEIREFTYDILWNDLPKEVQDQLD' A
#
# COMPACT_ATOMS: atom_id res chain seq x y z
N MET A 1 0.16 15.03 1.88
CA MET A 1 0.39 13.97 2.88
C MET A 1 0.66 14.57 4.26
N THR A 2 -0.07 14.13 5.27
CA THR A 2 0.13 14.47 6.68
C THR A 2 1.17 13.57 7.36
N GLN A 3 1.62 13.91 8.57
CA GLN A 3 2.51 13.05 9.37
C GLN A 3 1.87 11.71 9.72
N GLU A 4 0.57 11.68 9.98
CA GLU A 4 -0.17 10.45 10.27
C GLU A 4 -0.20 9.52 9.05
N GLU A 5 -0.46 10.07 7.86
CA GLU A 5 -0.43 9.33 6.59
C GLU A 5 0.98 8.80 6.29
N GLN A 6 2.04 9.56 6.59
CA GLN A 6 3.42 9.07 6.43
C GLN A 6 3.71 7.85 7.33
N ILE A 7 3.27 7.87 8.59
CA ILE A 7 3.43 6.75 9.52
C ILE A 7 2.63 5.53 9.05
N ARG A 8 1.38 5.74 8.58
CA ARG A 8 0.53 4.69 8.02
C ARG A 8 1.18 4.06 6.79
N LEU A 9 1.71 4.88 5.87
CA LEU A 9 2.41 4.42 4.69
C LEU A 9 3.64 3.60 5.05
N TYR A 10 4.46 4.08 6.00
CA TYR A 10 5.64 3.35 6.46
C TYR A 10 5.27 1.97 7.03
N ARG A 11 4.22 1.88 7.86
CA ARG A 11 3.74 0.60 8.40
C ARG A 11 3.19 -0.32 7.32
N LEU A 12 2.49 0.22 6.32
CA LEU A 12 2.04 -0.54 5.16
C LEU A 12 3.24 -1.12 4.40
N MET A 13 4.27 -0.30 4.16
CA MET A 13 5.50 -0.73 3.50
C MET A 13 6.25 -1.79 4.29
N GLU A 14 6.32 -1.70 5.63
CA GLU A 14 6.90 -2.76 6.46
C GLU A 14 6.15 -4.10 6.33
N LYS A 15 4.81 -4.08 6.38
CA LYS A 15 3.99 -5.29 6.20
C LYS A 15 4.18 -5.91 4.83
N LEU A 16 4.15 -5.10 3.78
CA LEU A 16 4.36 -5.56 2.41
C LEU A 16 5.79 -6.10 2.21
N ASN A 17 6.79 -5.42 2.78
CA ASN A 17 8.16 -5.90 2.74
C ASN A 17 8.29 -7.26 3.42
N TRP A 18 7.72 -7.45 4.61
CA TRP A 18 7.69 -8.75 5.28
C TRP A 18 7.00 -9.83 4.44
N PHE A 19 5.86 -9.50 3.81
CA PHE A 19 5.11 -10.43 2.98
C PHE A 19 5.90 -10.87 1.74
N PHE A 20 6.58 -9.96 1.06
CA PHE A 20 7.35 -10.28 -0.15
C PHE A 20 8.79 -10.76 0.12
N HIS A 21 9.29 -10.64 1.36
CA HIS A 21 10.66 -11.03 1.69
C HIS A 21 10.92 -12.54 1.59
N GLN A 22 9.89 -13.38 1.72
CA GLN A 22 10.01 -14.84 1.68
C GLN A 22 8.88 -15.45 0.85
N GLU A 23 9.24 -16.31 -0.12
CA GLU A 23 8.23 -16.92 -1.03
C GLU A 23 7.16 -17.70 -0.28
N MET A 24 7.53 -18.33 0.84
CA MET A 24 6.60 -19.07 1.70
C MET A 24 5.41 -18.21 2.17
N HIS A 25 5.61 -16.91 2.40
CA HIS A 25 4.54 -16.04 2.90
C HIS A 25 3.45 -15.78 1.85
N TYR A 26 3.82 -15.50 0.60
CA TYR A 26 2.85 -15.22 -0.45
C TYR A 26 2.36 -16.46 -1.20
N LEU A 27 3.05 -17.60 -1.06
CA LEU A 27 2.57 -18.90 -1.53
C LEU A 27 1.61 -19.58 -0.54
N ASP A 28 1.68 -19.23 0.73
CA ASP A 28 0.70 -19.67 1.73
C ASP A 28 -0.61 -18.89 1.55
N ARG A 29 -1.69 -19.64 1.26
CA ARG A 29 -3.00 -19.06 0.98
C ARG A 29 -3.57 -18.29 2.17
N ASP A 30 -3.43 -18.81 3.39
CA ASP A 30 -4.04 -18.22 4.57
C ASP A 30 -3.31 -16.93 4.94
N ILE A 31 -1.97 -16.94 4.85
CA ILE A 31 -1.13 -15.74 5.04
C ILE A 31 -1.43 -14.69 3.96
N ALA A 32 -1.55 -15.11 2.69
CA ALA A 32 -1.87 -14.20 1.59
C ALA A 32 -3.27 -13.58 1.75
N GLU A 33 -4.27 -14.38 2.10
CA GLU A 33 -5.64 -13.90 2.32
C GLU A 33 -5.72 -12.94 3.50
N GLN A 34 -5.07 -13.26 4.62
CA GLN A 34 -5.01 -12.37 5.77
C GLN A 34 -4.30 -11.05 5.41
N THR A 35 -3.13 -11.13 4.77
CA THR A 35 -2.35 -9.95 4.37
C THR A 35 -3.14 -9.05 3.42
N ALA A 36 -3.86 -9.64 2.46
CA ALA A 36 -4.73 -8.89 1.55
C ALA A 36 -5.86 -8.17 2.30
N ARG A 37 -6.55 -8.85 3.23
CA ARG A 37 -7.62 -8.24 4.03
C ARG A 37 -7.12 -7.07 4.88
N GLU A 38 -5.92 -7.20 5.45
CA GLU A 38 -5.33 -6.14 6.28
C GLU A 38 -4.79 -4.97 5.46
N CYS A 39 -4.12 -5.24 4.34
CA CYS A 39 -3.39 -4.21 3.60
C CYS A 39 -4.25 -3.52 2.53
N TYR A 40 -5.23 -4.21 1.95
CA TYR A 40 -6.00 -3.67 0.81
C TYR A 40 -6.73 -2.35 1.12
N PRO A 41 -7.36 -2.16 2.30
CA PRO A 41 -7.99 -0.88 2.63
C PRO A 41 -6.98 0.29 2.59
N GLU A 42 -5.81 0.10 3.21
CA GLU A 42 -4.73 1.10 3.21
C GLU A 42 -4.20 1.33 1.79
N ILE A 43 -3.92 0.26 1.02
CA ILE A 43 -3.46 0.36 -0.37
C ILE A 43 -4.44 1.18 -1.21
N ARG A 44 -5.74 0.90 -1.10
CA ARG A 44 -6.78 1.60 -1.86
C ARG A 44 -6.82 3.09 -1.50
N GLU A 45 -6.87 3.41 -0.22
CA GLU A 45 -6.91 4.80 0.25
C GLU A 45 -5.64 5.55 -0.17
N PHE A 46 -4.46 4.96 -0.01
CA PHE A 46 -3.23 5.57 -0.50
C PHE A 46 -3.24 5.77 -2.00
N THR A 47 -3.70 4.79 -2.78
CA THR A 47 -3.68 4.86 -4.24
C THR A 47 -4.59 5.95 -4.78
N TYR A 48 -5.84 6.01 -4.33
CA TYR A 48 -6.85 6.86 -4.95
C TYR A 48 -7.14 8.15 -4.19
N ASP A 49 -6.97 8.16 -2.87
CA ASP A 49 -7.45 9.25 -2.02
C ASP A 49 -6.30 10.11 -1.44
N ILE A 50 -5.12 9.53 -1.21
CA ILE A 50 -3.97 10.26 -0.64
C ILE A 50 -2.94 10.59 -1.73
N LEU A 51 -2.28 9.59 -2.30
CA LEU A 51 -1.17 9.81 -3.24
C LEU A 51 -1.65 10.51 -4.50
N TRP A 52 -2.75 10.04 -5.10
CA TRP A 52 -3.30 10.66 -6.29
C TRP A 52 -3.56 12.16 -6.09
N ASN A 53 -4.18 12.54 -4.97
CA ASN A 53 -4.51 13.92 -4.66
C ASN A 53 -3.28 14.77 -4.28
N ASP A 54 -2.21 14.15 -3.80
CA ASP A 54 -0.93 14.81 -3.52
C ASP A 54 -0.06 15.02 -4.78
N LEU A 55 -0.31 14.26 -5.85
CA LEU A 55 0.46 14.38 -7.09
C LEU A 55 0.10 15.67 -7.86
N PRO A 56 1.08 16.38 -8.44
CA PRO A 56 0.82 17.48 -9.38
C PRO A 56 0.00 17.01 -10.57
N LYS A 57 -0.81 17.90 -11.15
CA LYS A 57 -1.71 17.54 -12.25
C LYS A 57 -0.94 17.03 -13.47
N GLU A 58 0.22 17.60 -13.74
CA GLU A 58 1.11 17.18 -14.84
C GLU A 58 1.63 15.75 -14.67
N VAL A 59 1.73 15.26 -13.43
CA VAL A 59 2.13 13.88 -13.13
C VAL A 59 0.91 12.95 -13.18
N GLN A 60 -0.24 13.38 -12.67
CA GLN A 60 -1.50 12.63 -12.82
C GLN A 60 -1.79 12.33 -14.29
N ASP A 61 -1.67 13.34 -15.16
CA ASP A 61 -1.93 13.20 -16.61
C ASP A 61 -0.92 12.27 -17.33
N GLN A 62 0.19 11.88 -16.69
CA GLN A 62 1.14 10.88 -17.23
C GLN A 62 0.79 9.45 -16.79
N LEU A 63 -0.02 9.30 -15.74
CA LEU A 63 -0.40 8.01 -15.17
C LEU A 63 -1.78 7.52 -15.64
N ASP A 64 -2.64 8.43 -16.12
CA ASP A 64 -3.92 8.17 -16.80
C ASP A 64 -3.75 7.80 -18.29
#